data_AF-A0AAN9C3S1-F1
#
_entry.id   AF-A0AAN9C3S1-F1
#
_cell.length_a   1.000
_cell.length_b   1.000
_cell.length_c   1.000
_cell.angle_alpha   90.00
_cell.angle_beta   90.00
_cell.angle_gamma   90.00
#
_symmetry.space_group_name_H-M   'P 1'
#
loop_
_entity.id
_entity.type
_entity.pdbx_description
1 polymer ?
#
loop_
_entity_poly.entity_id
_entity_poly.type
_entity_poly.pdbx_seq_one_letter_code
_entity_poly.pdbx_strand_id
1 'polypeptide(L)'
;METKMAECPASEWLRECCVCYTRGQEKDCITCEGCGAMIYCSKNCQLDDRGSGDSGDMVNTHQNWCERMKGYVAREEELSYLPFTFAKDTTDRLFHEELAAELFKQKGVYGQGLWRRESPLLHKTQPVKKCGYYTHTAEDKWVLPLESSILESPPSTPPPPPTQPLLDWQQYYVFRGLPLHSPVAAVLTYAMTLYYILTSCLREDEPELLKKLAGGQDFVIHVLGVEKEVEMKEAFLECARLLPSSKLHIIMIGKQVAKSADKYSWGKENLHLSVCRSLYHKAELPPPDLAVGFNAGLPAYPTWPATLSKLKNQGTPAYFTDQSQYSCDCAASAVSSSIGITGISSPLVNPFRSPLRIVTREQNMPWFLNAFLFSLVY
;
A
#
# COMPACT_ATOMS: atom_id res chain seq x y z
N MET A 1 6.91 -22.58 22.33
CA MET A 1 7.89 -21.74 23.04
C MET A 1 7.81 -20.37 22.36
N GLU A 2 7.12 -19.43 22.98
CA GLU A 2 6.97 -18.07 22.44
C GLU A 2 8.32 -17.37 22.52
N THR A 3 9.00 -17.26 21.38
CA THR A 3 10.24 -16.49 21.28
C THR A 3 9.84 -15.01 21.27
N LYS A 4 9.82 -14.36 22.44
CA LYS A 4 9.84 -12.89 22.52
C LYS A 4 10.95 -12.39 21.59
N MET A 5 10.63 -11.43 20.72
CA MET A 5 11.66 -10.69 19.99
C MET A 5 12.69 -10.21 21.02
N ALA A 6 13.96 -10.53 20.79
CA ALA A 6 15.03 -10.13 21.69
C ALA A 6 15.02 -8.60 21.84
N GLU A 7 15.12 -8.10 23.07
CA GLU A 7 15.27 -6.68 23.34
C GLU A 7 16.52 -6.19 22.62
N CYS A 8 16.32 -5.50 21.49
CA CYS A 8 17.38 -4.77 20.80
C CYS A 8 17.96 -3.77 21.81
N PRO A 9 19.30 -3.65 21.97
CA PRO A 9 19.85 -2.53 22.72
C PRO A 9 19.34 -1.28 22.01
N ALA A 10 18.51 -0.49 22.69
CA ALA A 10 17.78 0.62 22.12
C ALA A 10 18.71 1.45 21.22
N SER A 11 18.63 1.24 19.92
CA SER A 11 18.76 2.36 19.03
C SER A 11 17.69 3.32 19.52
N GLU A 12 18.11 4.46 20.04
CA GLU A 12 17.17 5.46 20.55
C GLU A 12 16.36 5.93 19.35
N TRP A 13 15.24 5.26 19.09
CA TRP A 13 14.30 5.67 18.08
C TRP A 13 13.69 7.00 18.55
N LEU A 14 14.23 8.09 18.02
CA LEU A 14 13.83 9.44 18.40
C LEU A 14 12.53 9.86 17.70
N ARG A 15 11.65 10.52 18.46
CA ARG A 15 10.56 11.31 17.89
C ARG A 15 11.10 12.60 17.30
N GLU A 16 10.35 13.21 16.41
CA GLU A 16 10.71 14.45 15.73
C GLU A 16 9.56 15.46 15.89
N CYS A 17 9.86 16.71 16.23
CA CYS A 17 8.85 17.76 16.33
C CYS A 17 8.26 18.05 14.94
N CYS A 18 6.94 18.02 14.79
CA CYS A 18 6.27 18.26 13.49
C CYS A 18 6.41 19.70 12.97
N VAL A 19 6.92 20.62 13.79
CA VAL A 19 7.10 22.04 13.43
C VAL A 19 8.55 22.37 13.12
N CYS A 20 9.47 22.08 14.06
CA CYS A 20 10.87 22.50 13.96
C CYS A 20 11.83 21.34 13.66
N TYR A 21 11.32 20.11 13.52
CA TYR A 21 12.09 18.90 13.23
C TYR A 21 13.19 18.56 14.25
N THR A 22 13.13 19.17 15.45
CA THR A 22 14.02 18.80 16.55
C THR A 22 13.68 17.40 17.03
N ARG A 23 14.72 16.57 17.21
CA ARG A 23 14.59 15.17 17.65
C ARG A 23 14.78 15.03 19.15
N GLY A 24 14.03 14.12 19.75
CA GLY A 24 14.10 13.84 21.19
C GLY A 24 13.53 12.47 21.54
N GLN A 25 13.74 12.07 22.80
CA GLN A 25 13.09 10.87 23.34
C GLN A 25 11.57 11.10 23.42
N GLU A 26 10.78 10.03 23.29
CA GLU A 26 9.31 10.12 23.41
C GLU A 26 8.87 10.76 24.72
N LYS A 27 9.57 10.44 25.83
CA LYS A 27 9.30 11.01 27.16
C LYS A 27 9.52 12.53 27.24
N ASP A 28 10.33 13.08 26.35
CA ASP A 28 10.68 14.50 26.29
C ASP A 28 9.79 15.25 25.28
N CYS A 29 8.90 14.55 24.58
CA CYS A 29 7.99 15.13 23.61
C CYS A 29 6.60 15.40 24.20
N ILE A 30 5.94 16.41 23.65
CA ILE A 30 4.56 16.76 23.96
C ILE A 30 3.68 16.25 22.83
N THR A 31 2.72 15.38 23.13
CA THR A 31 1.67 15.00 22.19
C THR A 31 0.47 15.92 22.36
N CYS A 32 -0.22 16.28 21.27
CA CYS A 32 -1.46 17.03 21.37
C CYS A 32 -2.51 16.26 22.20
N GLU A 33 -2.95 16.82 23.32
CA GLU A 33 -3.96 16.21 24.20
C GLU A 33 -5.35 16.09 23.54
N GLY A 34 -5.65 16.95 22.56
CA GLY A 34 -6.93 16.93 21.85
C GLY A 34 -7.07 15.73 20.91
N CYS A 35 -6.05 15.51 20.06
CA CYS A 35 -6.11 14.46 19.04
C CYS A 35 -5.24 13.23 19.31
N GLY A 36 -4.24 13.31 20.18
CA GLY A 36 -3.25 12.26 20.39
C GLY A 36 -2.27 12.04 19.22
N ALA A 37 -2.44 12.77 18.10
CA ALA A 37 -1.72 12.52 16.85
C ALA A 37 -0.39 13.26 16.75
N MET A 38 -0.38 14.59 16.91
CA MET A 38 0.78 15.44 16.59
C MET A 38 1.79 15.52 17.74
N ILE A 39 3.07 15.63 17.40
CA ILE A 39 4.20 15.62 18.35
C ILE A 39 5.03 16.89 18.26
N TYR A 40 5.32 17.47 19.43
CA TYR A 40 6.05 18.72 19.58
C TYR A 40 7.21 18.57 20.56
N CYS A 41 8.29 19.33 20.36
CA CYS A 41 9.38 19.43 21.34
C CYS A 41 9.09 20.44 22.47
N SER A 42 8.08 21.32 22.31
CA SER A 42 7.78 22.38 23.28
C SER A 42 6.35 22.91 23.13
N LYS A 43 5.85 23.60 24.17
CA LYS A 43 4.55 24.29 24.12
C LYS A 43 4.52 25.42 23.07
N ASN A 44 5.66 26.04 22.77
CA ASN A 44 5.73 27.07 21.73
C ASN A 44 5.44 26.47 20.35
N CYS A 45 6.10 25.36 19.98
CA CYS A 45 5.80 24.67 18.73
C CYS A 45 4.35 24.20 18.65
N GLN A 46 3.76 23.76 19.78
CA GLN A 46 2.34 23.38 19.82
C GLN A 46 1.42 24.59 19.53
N LEU A 47 1.73 25.78 20.03
CA LEU A 47 0.96 27.00 19.78
C LEU A 47 1.13 27.50 18.34
N ASP A 48 2.33 27.40 17.80
CA ASP A 48 2.64 27.76 16.41
C ASP A 48 1.79 26.91 15.44
N ASP A 49 1.82 25.59 15.60
CA ASP A 49 1.07 24.62 14.76
C ASP A 49 -0.45 24.78 14.86
N ARG A 50 -0.95 25.17 16.05
CA ARG A 50 -2.38 25.47 16.25
C ARG A 50 -2.86 26.61 15.34
N GLY A 51 -1.97 27.45 14.80
CA GLY A 51 -2.31 28.63 14.00
C GLY A 51 -2.24 29.92 14.80
N SER A 52 -1.53 29.93 15.93
CA SER A 52 -1.31 31.14 16.75
C SER A 52 0.00 31.86 16.39
N GLY A 53 0.79 31.33 15.46
CA GLY A 53 2.05 31.91 14.99
C GLY A 53 1.92 32.72 13.68
N ASP A 54 2.95 33.52 13.38
CA ASP A 54 3.05 34.43 12.21
C ASP A 54 3.17 33.71 10.84
N SER A 55 3.06 32.38 10.80
CA SER A 55 3.15 31.59 9.57
C SER A 55 1.83 31.65 8.79
N GLY A 56 1.79 32.48 7.75
CA GLY A 56 0.62 32.84 6.95
C GLY A 56 -0.10 31.74 6.14
N ASP A 57 -0.08 30.47 6.55
CA ASP A 57 -0.94 29.42 5.99
C ASP A 57 -2.12 29.12 6.92
N MET A 58 -3.15 29.98 6.88
CA MET A 58 -4.31 29.89 7.77
C MET A 58 -5.27 28.72 7.46
N VAL A 59 -5.05 28.00 6.35
CA VAL A 59 -5.97 26.95 5.87
C VAL A 59 -5.58 25.57 6.42
N ASN A 60 -4.28 25.30 6.57
CA ASN A 60 -3.73 24.00 6.99
C ASN A 60 -3.25 23.97 8.44
N THR A 61 -3.87 24.74 9.33
CA THR A 61 -3.49 24.73 10.75
C THR A 61 -3.93 23.43 11.42
N HIS A 62 -3.17 22.98 12.41
CA HIS A 62 -3.56 21.83 13.22
C HIS A 62 -4.93 22.01 13.87
N GLN A 63 -5.31 23.23 14.23
CA GLN A 63 -6.62 23.54 14.79
C GLN A 63 -7.79 23.06 13.90
N ASN A 64 -7.66 23.20 12.57
CA ASN A 64 -8.71 22.79 11.63
C ASN A 64 -8.80 21.26 11.48
N TRP A 65 -7.69 20.56 11.75
CA TRP A 65 -7.58 19.12 11.56
C TRP A 65 -7.62 18.31 12.86
N CYS A 66 -7.48 18.96 14.03
CA CYS A 66 -7.35 18.29 15.32
C CYS A 66 -8.48 17.31 15.60
N GLU A 67 -9.74 17.70 15.40
CA GLU A 67 -10.89 16.81 15.64
C GLU A 67 -10.92 15.63 14.67
N ARG A 68 -10.59 15.86 13.39
CA ARG A 68 -10.50 14.76 12.41
C ARG A 68 -9.36 13.79 12.75
N MET A 69 -8.19 14.34 13.12
CA MET A 69 -7.03 13.56 13.55
C MET A 69 -7.32 12.71 14.78
N LYS A 70 -8.12 13.21 15.73
CA LYS A 70 -8.62 12.43 16.86
C LYS A 70 -9.42 11.23 16.38
N GLY A 71 -10.31 11.45 15.42
CA GLY A 71 -11.06 10.38 14.74
C GLY A 71 -10.16 9.36 14.05
N TYR A 72 -9.08 9.80 13.39
CA TYR A 72 -8.12 8.89 12.74
C TYR A 72 -7.34 8.04 13.75
N VAL A 73 -6.86 8.65 14.84
CA VAL A 73 -6.16 7.93 15.93
C VAL A 73 -7.08 6.89 16.57
N ALA A 74 -8.37 7.20 16.73
CA ALA A 74 -9.34 6.27 17.30
C ALA A 74 -9.55 4.99 16.48
N ARG A 75 -9.09 4.94 15.22
CA ARG A 75 -9.17 3.75 14.35
C ARG A 75 -7.99 2.77 14.53
N GLU A 76 -7.10 3.03 15.47
CA GLU A 76 -5.91 2.20 15.70
C GLU A 76 -6.25 0.72 15.96
N GLU A 77 -7.28 0.43 16.74
CA GLU A 77 -7.70 -0.94 17.04
C GLU A 77 -8.22 -1.65 15.77
N GLU A 78 -9.09 -1.00 15.00
CA GLU A 78 -9.62 -1.51 13.73
C GLU A 78 -8.49 -1.82 12.74
N LEU A 79 -7.54 -0.89 12.59
CA LEU A 79 -6.43 -1.03 11.65
C LEU A 79 -5.36 -2.02 12.12
N SER A 80 -5.25 -2.25 13.42
CA SER A 80 -4.32 -3.24 14.00
C SER A 80 -4.92 -4.65 14.05
N TYR A 81 -6.25 -4.78 13.89
CA TYR A 81 -6.93 -6.07 13.91
C TYR A 81 -6.59 -6.91 12.67
N LEU A 82 -5.63 -7.82 12.83
CA LEU A 82 -5.12 -8.73 11.81
C LEU A 82 -4.88 -10.12 12.42
N PRO A 83 -5.02 -11.20 11.63
CA PRO A 83 -4.99 -12.56 12.18
C PRO A 83 -3.58 -13.09 12.50
N PHE A 84 -2.53 -12.30 12.26
CA PHE A 84 -1.16 -12.81 12.32
C PHE A 84 -0.64 -12.93 13.74
N THR A 85 0.16 -13.97 14.00
CA THR A 85 0.78 -14.18 15.33
C THR A 85 1.78 -13.08 15.69
N PHE A 86 2.28 -12.35 14.68
CA PHE A 86 3.21 -11.22 14.84
C PHE A 86 2.51 -9.85 14.80
N ALA A 87 1.19 -9.80 14.55
CA ALA A 87 0.47 -8.54 14.37
C ALA A 87 0.60 -7.63 15.60
N LYS A 88 0.50 -8.19 16.81
CA LYS A 88 0.65 -7.43 18.05
C LYS A 88 1.94 -6.60 18.09
N ASP A 89 3.04 -7.15 17.60
CA ASP A 89 4.33 -6.46 17.60
C ASP A 89 4.47 -5.52 16.39
N THR A 90 3.97 -5.93 15.22
CA THR A 90 4.15 -5.17 13.97
C THR A 90 3.13 -4.06 13.74
N THR A 91 2.03 -4.05 14.49
CA THR A 91 1.03 -2.98 14.47
C THR A 91 1.17 -2.02 15.65
N ASP A 92 2.08 -2.29 16.59
CA ASP A 92 2.35 -1.42 17.73
C ASP A 92 2.80 -0.03 17.27
N ARG A 93 2.40 1.01 18.02
CA ARG A 93 2.73 2.41 17.71
C ARG A 93 4.23 2.72 17.70
N LEU A 94 5.04 1.90 18.36
CA LEU A 94 6.50 2.00 18.44
C LEU A 94 7.21 1.11 17.41
N PHE A 95 6.46 0.41 16.55
CA PHE A 95 7.03 -0.42 15.50
C PHE A 95 7.72 0.43 14.42
N HIS A 96 9.03 0.60 14.53
CA HIS A 96 9.84 1.43 13.64
C HIS A 96 10.69 0.60 12.68
N GLU A 97 11.39 1.28 11.75
CA GLU A 97 12.11 0.67 10.64
C GLU A 97 13.18 -0.35 11.06
N GLU A 98 13.74 -0.23 12.27
CA GLU A 98 14.71 -1.19 12.80
C GLU A 98 14.07 -2.47 13.34
N LEU A 99 12.91 -2.37 14.00
CA LEU A 99 12.13 -3.54 14.42
C LEU A 99 11.62 -4.32 13.20
N ALA A 100 11.20 -3.63 12.15
CA ALA A 100 10.84 -4.24 10.88
C ALA A 100 12.03 -4.99 10.25
N ALA A 101 13.22 -4.38 10.26
CA ALA A 101 14.43 -5.03 9.77
C ALA A 101 14.80 -6.27 10.59
N GLU A 102 14.68 -6.21 11.92
CA GLU A 102 14.97 -7.34 12.81
C GLU A 102 14.00 -8.49 12.57
N LEU A 103 12.70 -8.21 12.43
CA LEU A 103 11.71 -9.20 12.06
C LEU A 103 12.10 -9.91 10.74
N PHE A 104 12.49 -9.16 9.72
CA PHE A 104 12.91 -9.76 8.44
C PHE A 104 14.22 -10.55 8.55
N LYS A 105 15.16 -10.15 9.40
CA LYS A 105 16.38 -10.93 9.66
C LYS A 105 16.04 -12.24 10.38
N GLN A 106 15.20 -12.17 11.40
CA GLN A 106 14.73 -13.36 12.14
C GLN A 106 14.00 -14.34 11.22
N LYS A 107 13.22 -13.84 10.25
CA LYS A 107 12.55 -14.65 9.24
C LYS A 107 13.49 -15.10 8.10
N GLY A 108 14.72 -14.61 8.04
CA GLY A 108 15.69 -14.97 7.00
C GLY A 108 15.42 -14.37 5.62
N VAL A 109 14.64 -13.28 5.54
CA VAL A 109 14.22 -12.63 4.28
C VAL A 109 14.76 -11.21 4.09
N TYR A 110 15.49 -10.68 5.08
CA TYR A 110 16.01 -9.30 5.03
C TYR A 110 16.91 -9.09 3.80
N GLY A 111 16.50 -8.18 2.92
CA GLY A 111 17.24 -7.83 1.70
C GLY A 111 17.22 -8.89 0.60
N GLN A 112 16.36 -9.91 0.71
CA GLN A 112 16.31 -11.04 -0.20
C GLN A 112 15.00 -11.09 -0.98
N GLY A 113 15.01 -11.77 -2.13
CA GLY A 113 13.82 -12.07 -2.94
C GLY A 113 12.87 -10.87 -3.09
N LEU A 114 11.57 -11.13 -3.02
CA LEU A 114 10.52 -10.11 -3.07
C LEU A 114 10.49 -9.17 -1.84
N TRP A 115 11.12 -9.53 -0.71
CA TRP A 115 11.16 -8.74 0.54
C TRP A 115 12.18 -7.60 0.51
N ARG A 116 13.10 -7.59 -0.46
CA ARG A 116 14.23 -6.65 -0.50
C ARG A 116 13.83 -5.16 -0.45
N ARG A 117 12.57 -4.83 -0.80
CA ARG A 117 12.00 -3.47 -0.77
C ARG A 117 10.96 -3.24 0.33
N GLU A 118 10.78 -4.20 1.23
CA GLU A 118 9.83 -4.09 2.33
C GLU A 118 10.48 -3.47 3.59
N SER A 119 11.82 -3.42 3.68
CA SER A 119 12.50 -2.71 4.77
C SER A 119 12.93 -1.29 4.36
N PRO A 120 12.44 -0.23 5.05
CA PRO A 120 12.84 1.14 4.77
C PRO A 120 14.35 1.40 4.94
N LEU A 121 15.03 0.63 5.80
CA LEU A 121 16.47 0.76 6.02
C LEU A 121 17.29 0.45 4.76
N LEU A 122 16.77 -0.40 3.88
CA LEU A 122 17.44 -0.77 2.64
C LEU A 122 17.29 0.29 1.55
N HIS A 123 16.37 1.26 1.69
CA HIS A 123 16.17 2.31 0.70
C HIS A 123 17.41 3.22 0.55
N LYS A 124 18.22 3.39 1.61
CA LYS A 124 19.48 4.15 1.55
C LYS A 124 20.52 3.47 0.67
N THR A 125 20.55 2.14 0.67
CA THR A 125 21.47 1.32 -0.13
C THR A 125 20.89 0.91 -1.50
N GLN A 126 19.56 0.89 -1.63
CA GLN A 126 18.81 0.50 -2.82
C GLN A 126 17.76 1.57 -3.15
N PRO A 127 18.16 2.74 -3.67
CA PRO A 127 17.23 3.85 -3.87
C PRO A 127 16.10 3.51 -4.85
N VAL A 128 14.91 4.07 -4.62
CA VAL A 128 13.69 3.91 -5.45
C VAL A 128 13.94 4.20 -6.93
N LYS A 129 14.88 5.10 -7.25
CA LYS A 129 15.32 5.40 -8.63
C LYS A 129 15.96 4.20 -9.38
N LYS A 130 16.01 3.03 -8.74
CA LYS A 130 16.53 1.76 -9.25
C LYS A 130 15.51 0.60 -9.16
N CYS A 131 14.20 0.85 -9.19
CA CYS A 131 13.20 -0.24 -9.35
C CYS A 131 13.24 -0.81 -10.77
N GLY A 132 13.07 -2.13 -10.94
CA GLY A 132 13.05 -2.80 -12.25
C GLY A 132 14.44 -3.24 -12.75
N TYR A 133 15.48 -3.22 -11.92
CA TYR A 133 16.70 -3.96 -12.27
C TYR A 133 16.45 -5.45 -12.00
N TYR A 134 16.01 -6.17 -13.03
CA TYR A 134 15.90 -7.64 -13.01
C TYR A 134 17.27 -8.34 -12.97
N THR A 135 18.33 -7.65 -12.50
CA THR A 135 19.72 -8.10 -12.53
C THR A 135 20.05 -9.17 -11.51
N HIS A 136 19.12 -9.52 -10.64
CA HIS A 136 19.26 -10.69 -9.78
C HIS A 136 18.55 -11.87 -10.42
N THR A 137 19.35 -12.77 -10.96
CA THR A 137 19.11 -14.21 -11.04
C THR A 137 18.89 -14.78 -9.63
N ALA A 138 17.96 -14.22 -8.85
CA ALA A 138 17.58 -14.76 -7.55
C ALA A 138 16.78 -16.03 -7.84
N GLU A 139 17.49 -17.16 -7.81
CA GLU A 139 16.94 -18.50 -8.01
C GLU A 139 15.83 -18.82 -7.01
N ASP A 140 15.76 -18.10 -5.87
CA ASP A 140 14.66 -18.21 -4.93
C ASP A 140 13.92 -16.86 -4.77
N LYS A 141 12.73 -16.81 -5.37
CA LYS A 141 11.89 -15.61 -5.40
C LYS A 141 11.21 -15.38 -4.08
N TRP A 142 10.82 -16.48 -3.41
CA TRP A 142 10.11 -16.43 -2.15
C TRP A 142 11.00 -16.60 -0.91
N VAL A 143 12.22 -17.13 -1.08
CA VAL A 143 13.28 -17.31 -0.06
C VAL A 143 12.91 -18.29 1.04
N LEU A 144 11.66 -18.28 1.49
CA LEU A 144 11.10 -19.15 2.50
C LEU A 144 10.60 -20.45 1.82
N PRO A 145 11.10 -21.63 2.22
CA PRO A 145 10.78 -22.89 1.54
C PRO A 145 9.29 -23.24 1.53
N LEU A 146 8.57 -22.96 2.63
CA LEU A 146 7.14 -23.26 2.74
C LEU A 146 6.32 -22.39 1.77
N GLU A 147 6.53 -21.08 1.81
CA GLU A 147 5.87 -20.11 0.95
C GLU A 147 6.21 -20.37 -0.51
N SER A 148 7.47 -20.71 -0.83
CA SER A 148 7.87 -21.13 -2.17
C SER A 148 7.08 -22.34 -2.64
N SER A 149 7.03 -23.41 -1.82
CA SER A 149 6.30 -24.63 -2.16
C SER A 149 4.80 -24.41 -2.40
N ILE A 150 4.21 -23.45 -1.68
CA ILE A 150 2.79 -23.12 -1.77
C ILE A 150 2.53 -22.20 -2.97
N LEU A 151 3.28 -21.10 -3.11
CA LEU A 151 3.00 -19.99 -4.02
C LEU A 151 3.66 -20.13 -5.39
N GLU A 152 4.61 -21.04 -5.59
CA GLU A 152 5.17 -21.30 -6.92
C GLU A 152 4.21 -22.05 -7.83
N SER A 153 3.37 -22.89 -7.23
CA SER A 153 2.33 -23.63 -7.94
C SER A 153 1.00 -22.88 -7.89
N PRO A 154 0.19 -22.97 -8.95
CA PRO A 154 -1.20 -22.57 -8.84
C PRO A 154 -1.88 -23.37 -7.71
N PRO A 155 -2.96 -22.87 -7.11
CA PRO A 155 -3.82 -23.70 -6.26
C PRO A 155 -4.20 -24.97 -7.06
N SER A 156 -3.67 -26.15 -6.72
CA SER A 156 -3.81 -27.35 -7.57
C SER A 156 -3.88 -28.67 -6.80
N THR A 157 -5.14 -29.06 -6.57
CA THR A 157 -5.83 -30.36 -6.41
C THR A 157 -6.97 -30.04 -5.45
N PRO A 158 -8.24 -30.32 -5.80
CA PRO A 158 -9.38 -29.42 -5.51
C PRO A 158 -9.32 -28.86 -4.09
N PRO A 159 -9.24 -27.52 -3.99
CA PRO A 159 -10.28 -26.71 -4.60
C PRO A 159 -9.85 -25.99 -5.88
N PRO A 160 -10.82 -25.75 -6.80
CA PRO A 160 -10.70 -24.74 -7.87
C PRO A 160 -10.43 -23.34 -7.28
N PRO A 161 -10.24 -22.29 -8.11
CA PRO A 161 -10.34 -20.90 -7.64
C PRO A 161 -11.49 -20.73 -6.65
N PRO A 162 -11.32 -19.89 -5.61
CA PRO A 162 -12.29 -19.81 -4.53
C PRO A 162 -13.69 -19.53 -5.09
N THR A 163 -14.65 -20.36 -4.69
CA THR A 163 -16.03 -20.30 -5.22
C THR A 163 -16.77 -19.05 -4.75
N GLN A 164 -16.26 -18.40 -3.71
CA GLN A 164 -16.69 -17.09 -3.20
C GLN A 164 -15.45 -16.21 -3.01
N PRO A 165 -15.57 -14.88 -3.15
CA PRO A 165 -14.45 -13.97 -2.88
C PRO A 165 -13.86 -14.18 -1.48
N LEU A 166 -12.53 -14.25 -1.39
CA LEU A 166 -11.84 -14.21 -0.11
C LEU A 166 -11.86 -12.77 0.42
N LEU A 167 -12.37 -12.58 1.63
CA LEU A 167 -12.68 -11.26 2.16
C LEU A 167 -11.61 -10.68 3.09
N ASP A 168 -10.67 -11.50 3.56
CA ASP A 168 -9.63 -11.06 4.50
C ASP A 168 -8.39 -11.98 4.46
N TRP A 169 -7.35 -11.57 5.19
CA TRP A 169 -6.12 -12.32 5.32
C TRP A 169 -6.32 -13.72 5.94
N GLN A 170 -7.24 -13.87 6.90
CA GLN A 170 -7.48 -15.16 7.56
C GLN A 170 -8.00 -16.17 6.55
N GLN A 171 -8.99 -15.77 5.75
CA GLN A 171 -9.57 -16.59 4.69
C GLN A 171 -8.54 -16.96 3.63
N TYR A 172 -7.71 -16.00 3.21
CA TYR A 172 -6.63 -16.28 2.25
C TYR A 172 -5.60 -17.29 2.78
N TYR A 173 -5.15 -17.12 4.03
CA TYR A 173 -4.16 -18.02 4.63
C TYR A 173 -4.71 -19.43 4.81
N VAL A 174 -5.96 -19.55 5.28
CA VAL A 174 -6.65 -20.84 5.38
C VAL A 174 -6.80 -21.49 4.01
N PHE A 175 -7.24 -20.72 3.00
CA PHE A 175 -7.42 -21.23 1.64
C PHE A 175 -6.11 -21.73 1.02
N ARG A 176 -5.00 -21.01 1.24
CA ARG A 176 -3.69 -21.39 0.68
C ARG A 176 -2.91 -22.40 1.53
N GLY A 177 -3.37 -22.71 2.74
CA GLY A 177 -2.62 -23.55 3.68
C GLY A 177 -1.38 -22.86 4.25
N LEU A 178 -1.40 -21.53 4.37
CA LEU A 178 -0.31 -20.74 4.96
C LEU A 178 -0.51 -20.60 6.46
N PRO A 179 0.54 -20.77 7.29
CA PRO A 179 0.45 -20.53 8.71
C PRO A 179 0.43 -19.02 9.01
N LEU A 180 -0.30 -18.60 10.05
CA LEU A 180 -0.44 -17.18 10.45
C LEU A 180 0.85 -16.53 10.98
N HIS A 181 1.93 -17.30 11.13
CA HIS A 181 3.26 -16.77 11.42
C HIS A 181 4.10 -16.46 10.17
N SER A 182 3.58 -16.78 8.97
CA SER A 182 4.21 -16.45 7.69
C SER A 182 4.14 -14.94 7.44
N PRO A 183 5.25 -14.27 7.07
CA PRO A 183 5.27 -12.83 6.84
C PRO A 183 4.81 -12.44 5.42
N VAL A 184 4.31 -13.38 4.61
CA VAL A 184 4.11 -13.18 3.17
C VAL A 184 3.06 -12.11 2.83
N ALA A 185 2.16 -11.79 3.78
CA ALA A 185 1.21 -10.69 3.64
C ALA A 185 1.89 -9.33 3.43
N ALA A 186 3.11 -9.13 3.94
CA ALA A 186 3.87 -7.91 3.70
C ALA A 186 4.20 -7.70 2.21
N VAL A 187 4.38 -8.78 1.45
CA VAL A 187 4.64 -8.75 0.00
C VAL A 187 3.32 -8.81 -0.79
N LEU A 188 2.40 -9.68 -0.38
CA LEU A 188 1.17 -9.95 -1.12
C LEU A 188 0.11 -8.84 -1.02
N THR A 189 0.27 -7.87 -0.12
CA THR A 189 -0.72 -6.79 0.07
C THR A 189 -1.16 -6.13 -1.24
N TYR A 190 -0.24 -5.86 -2.17
CA TYR A 190 -0.58 -5.24 -3.46
C TYR A 190 -1.45 -6.14 -4.34
N ALA A 191 -1.06 -7.40 -4.48
CA ALA A 191 -1.79 -8.37 -5.29
C ALA A 191 -3.14 -8.73 -4.69
N MET A 192 -3.22 -8.87 -3.36
CA MET A 192 -4.47 -9.19 -2.67
C MET A 192 -5.41 -7.99 -2.58
N THR A 193 -4.88 -6.77 -2.55
CA THR A 193 -5.69 -5.54 -2.75
C THR A 193 -6.30 -5.53 -4.14
N LEU A 194 -5.52 -5.85 -5.19
CA LEU A 194 -6.06 -5.95 -6.55
C LEU A 194 -7.13 -7.02 -6.65
N TYR A 195 -6.89 -8.20 -6.07
CA TYR A 195 -7.88 -9.27 -5.99
C TYR A 195 -9.18 -8.79 -5.36
N TYR A 196 -9.11 -8.11 -4.20
CA TYR A 196 -10.29 -7.60 -3.50
C TYR A 196 -11.06 -6.56 -4.33
N ILE A 197 -10.36 -5.67 -5.04
CA ILE A 197 -11.00 -4.74 -5.99
C ILE A 197 -11.78 -5.54 -7.04
N LEU A 198 -11.14 -6.52 -7.68
CA LEU A 198 -11.70 -7.29 -8.79
C LEU A 198 -12.88 -8.18 -8.38
N THR A 199 -12.88 -8.72 -7.16
CA THR A 199 -13.90 -9.69 -6.72
C THR A 199 -15.01 -9.11 -5.86
N SER A 200 -14.74 -8.01 -5.17
CA SER A 200 -15.62 -7.43 -4.15
C SER A 200 -16.04 -6.01 -4.49
N CYS A 201 -15.12 -5.11 -4.84
CA CYS A 201 -15.49 -3.72 -5.13
C CYS A 201 -16.21 -3.58 -6.48
N LEU A 202 -15.71 -4.21 -7.54
CA LEU A 202 -16.37 -4.17 -8.86
C LEU A 202 -17.78 -4.77 -8.83
N ARG A 203 -18.07 -5.68 -7.89
CA ARG A 203 -19.41 -6.25 -7.73
C ARG A 203 -20.45 -5.20 -7.39
N GLU A 204 -20.08 -4.25 -6.52
CA GLU A 204 -20.95 -3.19 -6.06
C GLU A 204 -20.99 -2.03 -7.07
N ASP A 205 -19.83 -1.67 -7.64
CA ASP A 205 -19.70 -0.44 -8.42
C ASP A 205 -19.88 -0.66 -9.95
N GLU A 206 -19.45 -1.80 -10.50
CA GLU A 206 -19.26 -2.02 -11.95
C GLU A 206 -19.66 -3.45 -12.41
N PRO A 207 -20.95 -3.84 -12.37
CA PRO A 207 -21.39 -5.21 -12.60
C PRO A 207 -21.09 -5.74 -14.02
N GLU A 208 -21.03 -4.86 -15.02
CA GLU A 208 -20.68 -5.25 -16.40
C GLU A 208 -19.19 -5.63 -16.53
N LEU A 209 -18.29 -4.92 -15.82
CA LEU A 209 -16.88 -5.30 -15.76
C LEU A 209 -16.70 -6.64 -15.05
N LEU A 210 -17.46 -6.89 -13.98
CA LEU A 210 -17.44 -8.19 -13.29
C LEU A 210 -17.88 -9.33 -14.22
N LYS A 211 -18.93 -9.12 -15.04
CA LYS A 211 -19.34 -10.09 -16.06
C LYS A 211 -18.26 -10.34 -17.10
N LYS A 212 -17.59 -9.28 -17.57
CA LYS A 212 -16.46 -9.40 -18.50
C LYS A 212 -15.34 -10.24 -17.90
N LEU A 213 -14.95 -9.94 -16.66
CA LEU A 213 -13.92 -10.66 -15.92
C LEU A 213 -14.27 -12.15 -15.75
N ALA A 214 -15.50 -12.44 -15.32
CA ALA A 214 -16.00 -13.81 -15.14
C ALA A 214 -16.17 -14.57 -16.47
N GLY A 215 -16.38 -13.87 -17.58
CA GLY A 215 -16.54 -14.43 -18.93
C GLY A 215 -15.23 -14.93 -19.56
N GLY A 216 -14.09 -14.81 -18.87
CA GLY A 216 -12.79 -15.29 -19.34
C GLY A 216 -12.19 -14.48 -20.50
N GLN A 217 -12.69 -13.26 -20.71
CA GLN A 217 -12.12 -12.32 -21.68
C GLN A 217 -10.79 -11.76 -21.17
N ASP A 218 -9.98 -11.22 -22.08
CA ASP A 218 -8.80 -10.44 -21.70
C ASP A 218 -9.26 -9.19 -20.92
N PHE A 219 -8.71 -9.04 -19.72
CA PHE A 219 -9.02 -7.94 -18.81
C PHE A 219 -7.77 -7.08 -18.60
N VAL A 220 -7.80 -5.84 -19.12
CA VAL A 220 -6.64 -4.95 -19.15
C VAL A 220 -6.65 -4.01 -17.94
N ILE A 221 -5.62 -4.10 -17.11
CA ILE A 221 -5.48 -3.33 -15.87
C ILE A 221 -4.28 -2.40 -16.00
N HIS A 222 -4.50 -1.10 -15.83
CA HIS A 222 -3.43 -0.11 -15.73
C HIS A 222 -3.09 0.14 -14.27
N VAL A 223 -1.90 -0.28 -13.83
CA VAL A 223 -1.39 0.03 -12.49
C VAL A 223 -0.56 1.30 -12.56
N LEU A 224 -1.03 2.34 -11.88
CA LEU A 224 -0.55 3.72 -12.01
C LEU A 224 0.48 4.06 -10.94
N GLY A 225 1.51 4.82 -11.32
CA GLY A 225 2.48 5.35 -10.37
C GLY A 225 3.42 4.30 -9.79
N VAL A 226 3.62 3.16 -10.47
CA VAL A 226 4.41 2.05 -9.91
C VAL A 226 5.85 2.45 -9.62
N GLU A 227 6.34 1.94 -8.50
CA GLU A 227 7.73 2.02 -8.07
C GLU A 227 8.26 0.61 -7.84
N LYS A 228 8.17 0.09 -6.61
CA LYS A 228 8.66 -1.25 -6.26
C LYS A 228 7.76 -2.37 -6.80
N GLU A 229 6.50 -2.07 -7.07
CA GLU A 229 5.48 -3.00 -7.57
C GLU A 229 5.90 -3.63 -8.91
N VAL A 230 6.74 -2.94 -9.69
CA VAL A 230 7.29 -3.45 -10.95
C VAL A 230 8.10 -4.74 -10.80
N GLU A 231 8.59 -5.02 -9.59
CA GLU A 231 9.37 -6.20 -9.26
C GLU A 231 8.54 -7.32 -8.63
N MET A 232 7.22 -7.13 -8.49
CA MET A 232 6.31 -8.02 -7.77
C MET A 232 5.46 -8.91 -8.69
N LYS A 233 5.95 -9.23 -9.90
CA LYS A 233 5.21 -10.01 -10.90
C LYS A 233 4.70 -11.36 -10.38
N GLU A 234 5.45 -12.02 -9.49
CA GLU A 234 5.01 -13.27 -8.86
C GLU A 234 3.93 -13.08 -7.80
N ALA A 235 3.90 -11.95 -7.11
CA ALA A 235 2.77 -11.61 -6.24
C ALA A 235 1.51 -11.38 -7.08
N PHE A 236 1.60 -10.64 -8.19
CA PHE A 236 0.45 -10.44 -9.08
C PHE A 236 0.00 -11.72 -9.78
N LEU A 237 0.90 -12.69 -9.99
CA LEU A 237 0.52 -14.02 -10.50
C LEU A 237 -0.41 -14.74 -9.52
N GLU A 238 -0.19 -14.59 -8.21
CA GLU A 238 -1.11 -15.14 -7.20
C GLU A 238 -2.51 -14.52 -7.33
N CYS A 239 -2.61 -13.19 -7.53
CA CYS A 239 -3.90 -12.55 -7.80
C CYS A 239 -4.60 -13.18 -9.02
N ALA A 240 -3.87 -13.40 -10.12
CA ALA A 240 -4.43 -14.00 -11.33
C ALA A 240 -4.92 -15.44 -11.08
N ARG A 241 -4.17 -16.25 -10.33
CA ARG A 241 -4.52 -17.64 -10.00
C ARG A 241 -5.76 -17.78 -9.12
N LEU A 242 -6.09 -16.75 -8.34
CA LEU A 242 -7.28 -16.73 -7.50
C LEU A 242 -8.55 -16.34 -8.28
N LEU A 243 -8.44 -15.85 -9.52
CA LEU A 243 -9.58 -15.47 -10.33
C LEU A 243 -10.08 -16.64 -11.19
N PRO A 244 -11.41 -16.81 -11.32
CA PRO A 244 -11.98 -17.84 -12.17
C PRO A 244 -11.84 -17.46 -13.65
N SER A 245 -11.05 -18.24 -14.39
CA SER A 245 -11.02 -18.25 -15.87
C SER A 245 -10.58 -16.95 -16.58
N SER A 246 -10.18 -15.90 -15.85
CA SER A 246 -9.78 -14.61 -16.43
C SER A 246 -8.33 -14.59 -16.91
N LYS A 247 -8.07 -13.94 -18.04
CA LYS A 247 -6.71 -13.57 -18.48
C LYS A 247 -6.47 -12.11 -18.13
N LEU A 248 -5.51 -11.85 -17.24
CA LEU A 248 -5.16 -10.51 -16.80
C LEU A 248 -3.99 -9.96 -17.61
N HIS A 249 -4.17 -8.77 -18.17
CA HIS A 249 -3.10 -7.99 -18.79
C HIS A 249 -2.81 -6.77 -17.93
N ILE A 250 -1.77 -6.85 -17.09
CA ILE A 250 -1.36 -5.77 -16.20
C ILE A 250 -0.29 -4.92 -16.92
N ILE A 251 -0.61 -3.65 -17.14
CA ILE A 251 0.36 -2.66 -17.61
C ILE A 251 0.77 -1.80 -16.42
N MET A 252 2.04 -1.87 -16.04
CA MET A 252 2.62 -1.13 -14.93
C MET A 252 3.25 0.16 -15.44
N ILE A 253 2.70 1.31 -15.02
CA ILE A 253 3.12 2.63 -15.50
C ILE A 253 3.79 3.43 -14.39
N GLY A 254 5.06 3.79 -14.56
CA GLY A 254 5.80 4.57 -13.57
C GLY A 254 7.00 5.32 -14.14
N LYS A 255 7.09 6.63 -13.86
CA LYS A 255 8.17 7.49 -14.34
C LYS A 255 9.55 7.14 -13.74
N GLN A 256 9.56 6.60 -12.51
CA GLN A 256 10.77 6.34 -11.74
C GLN A 256 11.36 4.93 -11.97
N VAL A 257 10.60 4.00 -12.57
CA VAL A 257 11.06 2.65 -12.94
C VAL A 257 12.30 2.73 -13.82
N ALA A 258 13.35 1.94 -13.56
CA ALA A 258 14.62 1.92 -14.27
C ALA A 258 14.46 1.86 -15.80
N LYS A 259 15.34 2.56 -16.52
CA LYS A 259 15.29 2.61 -18.00
C LYS A 259 15.37 1.23 -18.64
N SER A 260 16.11 0.30 -18.02
CA SER A 260 16.24 -1.09 -18.48
C SER A 260 14.97 -1.92 -18.35
N ALA A 261 14.01 -1.50 -17.52
CA ALA A 261 12.72 -2.14 -17.37
C ALA A 261 11.64 -1.54 -18.28
N ASP A 262 11.91 -0.43 -18.97
CA ASP A 262 10.94 0.12 -19.91
C ASP A 262 10.67 -0.90 -21.03
N LYS A 263 9.39 -1.10 -21.35
CA LYS A 263 8.90 -2.12 -22.31
C LYS A 263 9.22 -3.56 -21.92
N TYR A 264 9.63 -3.81 -20.67
CA TYR A 264 9.71 -5.16 -20.15
C TYR A 264 8.34 -5.83 -20.28
N SER A 265 8.34 -7.08 -20.70
CA SER A 265 7.14 -7.90 -20.84
C SER A 265 7.43 -9.30 -20.31
N TRP A 266 6.47 -9.85 -19.58
CA TRP A 266 6.54 -11.16 -18.98
C TRP A 266 5.15 -11.77 -18.94
N GLY A 267 5.04 -13.07 -19.20
CA GLY A 267 3.78 -13.79 -19.09
C GLY A 267 3.99 -15.15 -18.45
N LYS A 268 3.04 -15.55 -17.61
CA LYS A 268 2.95 -16.89 -17.02
C LYS A 268 1.49 -17.21 -16.72
N GLU A 269 1.06 -18.42 -17.07
CA GLU A 269 -0.31 -18.90 -16.86
C GLU A 269 -1.35 -17.91 -17.44
N ASN A 270 -2.21 -17.34 -16.59
CA ASN A 270 -3.25 -16.40 -16.98
C ASN A 270 -2.90 -14.92 -16.71
N LEU A 271 -1.62 -14.62 -16.49
CA LEU A 271 -1.13 -13.26 -16.31
C LEU A 271 -0.12 -12.87 -17.40
N HIS A 272 -0.38 -11.75 -18.05
CA HIS A 272 0.60 -10.99 -18.81
C HIS A 272 0.89 -9.67 -18.09
N LEU A 273 2.16 -9.33 -17.91
CA LEU A 273 2.62 -8.11 -17.27
C LEU A 273 3.56 -7.37 -18.22
N SER A 274 3.33 -6.08 -18.40
CA SER A 274 4.20 -5.19 -19.16
C SER A 274 4.50 -3.91 -18.39
N VAL A 275 5.60 -3.25 -18.75
CA VAL A 275 6.08 -2.05 -18.04
C VAL A 275 6.19 -0.89 -19.02
N CYS A 276 5.65 0.27 -18.63
CA CYS A 276 5.76 1.53 -19.34
C CYS A 276 6.43 2.58 -18.44
N ARG A 277 7.66 2.96 -18.76
CA ARG A 277 8.36 4.03 -18.04
C ARG A 277 7.85 5.39 -18.50
N SER A 278 6.70 5.82 -17.98
CA SER A 278 6.11 7.12 -18.32
C SER A 278 5.26 7.68 -17.18
N LEU A 279 4.82 8.92 -17.36
CA LEU A 279 3.65 9.42 -16.65
C LEU A 279 2.40 8.90 -17.37
N TYR A 280 1.37 8.48 -16.64
CA TYR A 280 0.17 7.87 -17.25
C TYR A 280 -0.49 8.73 -18.32
N HIS A 281 -0.62 10.03 -18.05
CA HIS A 281 -1.20 11.01 -18.98
C HIS A 281 -0.34 11.27 -20.23
N LYS A 282 0.90 10.77 -20.29
CA LYS A 282 1.79 10.87 -21.45
C LYS A 282 1.97 9.55 -22.19
N ALA A 283 1.48 8.44 -21.63
CA ALA A 283 1.63 7.12 -22.23
C ALA A 283 0.53 6.88 -23.28
N GLU A 284 0.92 6.40 -24.45
CA GLU A 284 0.00 5.89 -25.48
C GLU A 284 -0.14 4.38 -25.26
N LEU A 285 -1.26 3.98 -24.66
CA LEU A 285 -1.53 2.62 -24.22
C LEU A 285 -2.89 2.19 -24.74
N PRO A 286 -3.13 0.87 -24.92
CA PRO A 286 -4.48 0.37 -25.19
C PRO A 286 -5.44 0.83 -24.07
N PRO A 287 -6.74 1.00 -24.37
CA PRO A 287 -7.72 1.35 -23.35
C PRO A 287 -7.75 0.30 -22.22
N PRO A 288 -7.70 0.73 -20.94
CA PRO A 288 -7.88 -0.20 -19.82
C PRO A 288 -9.35 -0.50 -19.56
N ASP A 289 -9.60 -1.67 -18.99
CA ASP A 289 -10.86 -1.97 -18.30
C ASP A 289 -10.89 -1.37 -16.89
N LEU A 290 -9.73 -1.32 -16.23
CA LEU A 290 -9.58 -0.84 -14.86
C LEU A 290 -8.26 -0.10 -14.68
N ALA A 291 -8.28 1.00 -13.92
CA ALA A 291 -7.07 1.65 -13.43
C ALA A 291 -6.93 1.48 -11.90
N VAL A 292 -5.71 1.21 -11.42
CA VAL A 292 -5.42 1.05 -9.99
C VAL A 292 -4.18 1.85 -9.60
N GLY A 293 -4.26 2.71 -8.59
CA GLY A 293 -3.10 3.39 -7.99
C GLY A 293 -2.87 2.94 -6.55
N PHE A 294 -1.73 2.29 -6.27
CA PHE A 294 -1.38 1.87 -4.91
C PHE A 294 -0.69 2.99 -4.14
N ASN A 295 -1.10 3.22 -2.88
CA ASN A 295 -0.56 4.28 -2.00
C ASN A 295 -0.36 5.59 -2.76
N ALA A 296 -1.38 6.02 -3.49
CA ALA A 296 -1.23 6.93 -4.61
C ALA A 296 -0.75 8.33 -4.19
N GLY A 297 -1.09 8.77 -2.98
CA GLY A 297 -0.73 10.10 -2.50
C GLY A 297 -1.20 11.16 -3.49
N LEU A 298 -2.48 11.12 -3.89
CA LEU A 298 -3.07 12.05 -4.85
C LEU A 298 -2.70 13.53 -4.60
N PRO A 299 -2.74 14.05 -3.35
CA PRO A 299 -2.36 15.43 -3.08
C PRO A 299 -0.83 15.66 -3.07
N ALA A 300 -0.02 14.60 -2.92
CA ALA A 300 1.41 14.72 -2.72
C ALA A 300 2.21 14.98 -4.02
N TYR A 301 1.62 14.70 -5.20
CA TYR A 301 2.32 14.82 -6.47
C TYR A 301 1.56 15.68 -7.49
N PRO A 302 2.20 16.73 -8.06
CA PRO A 302 1.55 17.66 -9.00
C PRO A 302 1.21 17.03 -10.36
N THR A 303 1.59 15.77 -10.58
CA THR A 303 1.32 15.03 -11.82
C THR A 303 -0.05 14.34 -11.83
N TRP A 304 -0.70 14.19 -10.67
CA TRP A 304 -2.01 13.54 -10.57
C TRP A 304 -3.14 14.26 -11.31
N PRO A 305 -3.28 15.60 -11.29
CA PRO A 305 -4.37 16.29 -11.99
C PRO A 305 -4.50 15.93 -13.48
N ALA A 306 -3.38 15.83 -14.21
CA ALA A 306 -3.39 15.42 -15.61
C ALA A 306 -3.75 13.94 -15.80
N THR A 307 -3.30 13.07 -14.89
CA THR A 307 -3.67 11.64 -14.87
C THR A 307 -5.17 11.45 -14.60
N LEU A 308 -5.72 12.15 -13.60
CA LEU A 308 -7.14 12.12 -13.25
C LEU A 308 -8.00 12.62 -14.41
N SER A 309 -7.58 13.71 -15.07
CA SER A 309 -8.26 14.23 -16.26
C SER A 309 -8.28 13.21 -17.41
N LYS A 310 -7.19 12.47 -17.63
CA LYS A 310 -7.15 11.39 -18.63
C LYS A 310 -8.10 10.24 -18.28
N LEU A 311 -8.09 9.76 -17.03
CA LEU A 311 -8.98 8.69 -16.58
C LEU A 311 -10.46 9.06 -16.77
N LYS A 312 -10.82 10.28 -16.38
CA LYS A 312 -12.17 10.82 -16.60
C LYS A 312 -12.52 10.88 -18.09
N ASN A 313 -11.68 11.46 -18.93
CA ASN A 313 -11.96 11.59 -20.36
C ASN A 313 -12.11 10.23 -21.06
N GLN A 314 -11.48 9.17 -20.51
CA GLN A 314 -11.61 7.80 -20.98
C GLN A 314 -12.81 7.05 -20.38
N GLY A 315 -13.47 7.62 -19.36
CA GLY A 315 -14.51 6.94 -18.60
C GLY A 315 -14.01 5.67 -17.90
N THR A 316 -12.73 5.63 -17.52
CA THR A 316 -12.10 4.43 -16.95
C THR A 316 -12.45 4.28 -15.47
N PRO A 317 -13.05 3.16 -15.03
CA PRO A 317 -13.19 2.87 -13.61
C PRO A 317 -11.83 2.83 -12.93
N ALA A 318 -11.68 3.58 -11.84
CA ALA A 318 -10.39 3.82 -11.22
C ALA A 318 -10.46 3.70 -9.70
N TYR A 319 -9.61 2.84 -9.13
CA TYR A 319 -9.46 2.62 -7.70
C TYR A 319 -8.09 3.05 -7.22
N PHE A 320 -8.04 3.51 -5.99
CA PHE A 320 -6.83 4.01 -5.35
C PHE A 320 -6.77 3.52 -3.93
N THR A 321 -5.56 3.26 -3.45
CA THR A 321 -5.33 3.07 -2.02
C THR A 321 -4.45 4.16 -1.44
N ASP A 322 -4.58 4.37 -0.14
CA ASP A 322 -3.68 5.24 0.62
C ASP A 322 -3.40 4.67 2.02
N GLN A 323 -2.38 5.24 2.67
CA GLN A 323 -1.80 4.69 3.90
C GLN A 323 -2.60 5.02 5.16
N SER A 324 -3.46 6.05 5.08
CA SER A 324 -4.19 6.59 6.22
C SER A 324 -5.49 7.28 5.80
N GLN A 325 -6.44 7.38 6.74
CA GLN A 325 -7.67 8.14 6.52
C GLN A 325 -7.38 9.63 6.28
N TYR A 326 -6.36 10.19 6.94
CA TYR A 326 -5.90 11.55 6.68
C TYR A 326 -5.54 11.76 5.20
N SER A 327 -4.75 10.84 4.63
CA SER A 327 -4.38 10.90 3.22
C SER A 327 -5.60 10.82 2.29
N CYS A 328 -6.60 9.99 2.62
CA CYS A 328 -7.85 9.91 1.87
C CYS A 328 -8.65 11.22 1.89
N ASP A 329 -8.74 11.89 3.05
CA ASP A 329 -9.46 13.17 3.16
C ASP A 329 -8.74 14.30 2.39
N CYS A 330 -7.40 14.28 2.38
CA CYS A 330 -6.61 15.16 1.51
C CYS A 330 -6.81 14.82 0.03
N ALA A 331 -6.89 13.53 -0.32
CA ALA A 331 -7.17 13.07 -1.68
C ALA A 331 -8.56 13.51 -2.16
N ALA A 332 -9.60 13.40 -1.32
CA ALA A 332 -10.94 13.90 -1.62
C ALA A 332 -10.90 15.39 -2.00
N SER A 333 -10.20 16.19 -1.20
CA SER A 333 -10.04 17.64 -1.43
C SER A 333 -9.30 17.94 -2.74
N ALA A 334 -8.23 17.19 -3.04
CA ALA A 334 -7.47 17.32 -4.27
C ALA A 334 -8.26 16.91 -5.52
N VAL A 335 -9.07 15.85 -5.41
CA VAL A 335 -9.88 15.31 -6.51
C VAL A 335 -11.06 16.22 -6.83
N SER A 336 -11.79 16.75 -5.84
CA SER A 336 -12.92 17.67 -6.07
C SER A 336 -12.50 18.98 -6.75
N SER A 337 -11.22 19.31 -6.76
CA SER A 337 -10.65 20.44 -7.51
C SER A 337 -10.40 20.13 -9.00
N SER A 338 -10.62 18.88 -9.44
CA SER A 338 -10.39 18.42 -10.82
C SER A 338 -11.64 18.56 -11.69
N ILE A 339 -11.47 18.89 -12.97
CA ILE A 339 -12.59 19.19 -13.89
C ILE A 339 -13.50 17.97 -14.05
N GLY A 340 -14.67 18.00 -13.39
CA GLY A 340 -15.75 17.01 -13.46
C GLY A 340 -15.38 15.61 -12.95
N ILE A 341 -14.60 15.55 -11.87
CA ILE A 341 -14.63 14.43 -10.94
C ILE A 341 -15.31 14.99 -9.69
N THR A 342 -16.44 14.41 -9.29
CA THR A 342 -17.24 14.94 -8.18
C THR A 342 -16.57 14.69 -6.83
N GLY A 343 -15.79 13.61 -6.72
CA GLY A 343 -14.98 13.32 -5.54
C GLY A 343 -14.43 11.90 -5.56
N ILE A 344 -14.23 11.35 -4.37
CA ILE A 344 -13.90 9.94 -4.16
C ILE A 344 -15.05 9.25 -3.42
N SER A 345 -15.20 7.94 -3.59
CA SER A 345 -16.12 7.16 -2.76
C SER A 345 -15.67 7.15 -1.30
N SER A 346 -16.57 6.79 -0.39
CA SER A 346 -16.24 6.70 1.04
C SER A 346 -15.10 5.71 1.26
N PRO A 347 -13.95 6.12 1.84
CA PRO A 347 -12.81 5.24 2.01
C PRO A 347 -13.15 4.02 2.86
N LEU A 348 -12.88 2.83 2.31
CA LEU A 348 -13.06 1.55 2.98
C LEU A 348 -11.73 1.07 3.55
N VAL A 349 -11.75 0.41 4.71
CA VAL A 349 -10.56 -0.30 5.18
C VAL A 349 -10.33 -1.49 4.26
N ASN A 350 -9.11 -1.56 3.71
CA ASN A 350 -8.70 -2.69 2.93
C ASN A 350 -8.41 -3.88 3.86
N PRO A 351 -9.12 -5.00 3.73
CA PRO A 351 -8.88 -6.18 4.56
C PRO A 351 -7.55 -6.87 4.23
N PHE A 352 -6.93 -6.54 3.09
CA PHE A 352 -5.61 -7.01 2.66
C PHE A 352 -4.50 -5.96 2.79
N ARG A 353 -4.69 -4.96 3.66
CA ARG A 353 -3.63 -4.00 4.02
C ARG A 353 -2.40 -4.69 4.58
N SER A 354 -1.24 -4.05 4.48
CA SER A 354 0.01 -4.58 5.02
C SER A 354 -0.08 -4.79 6.54
N PRO A 355 0.49 -5.89 7.07
CA PRO A 355 0.53 -6.12 8.51
C PRO A 355 1.64 -5.35 9.23
N LEU A 356 2.37 -4.50 8.52
CA LEU A 356 3.49 -3.72 9.06
C LEU A 356 3.07 -2.26 9.18
N ARG A 357 3.07 -1.73 10.40
CA ARG A 357 2.81 -0.31 10.64
C ARG A 357 3.89 0.53 9.97
N ILE A 358 3.47 1.62 9.36
CA ILE A 358 4.33 2.72 8.96
C ILE A 358 4.32 3.70 10.10
N VAL A 359 5.47 3.89 10.75
CA VAL A 359 5.61 4.87 11.80
C VAL A 359 6.41 6.05 11.27
N THR A 360 5.91 7.26 11.51
CA THR A 360 6.67 8.48 11.26
C THR A 360 7.06 9.11 12.60
N ARG A 361 8.12 9.91 12.60
CA ARG A 361 8.69 10.42 13.86
C ARG A 361 7.85 11.56 14.45
N GLU A 362 7.04 12.18 13.61
CA GLU A 362 6.34 13.45 13.83
C GLU A 362 4.89 13.29 14.29
N GLN A 363 4.31 12.09 14.16
CA GLN A 363 2.90 11.84 14.49
C GLN A 363 2.61 10.38 14.85
N ASN A 364 1.47 10.14 15.51
CA ASN A 364 1.06 8.83 16.04
C ASN A 364 -0.08 8.14 15.27
N MET A 365 -0.60 8.73 14.20
CA MET A 365 -1.69 8.15 13.42
C MET A 365 -1.32 6.75 12.89
N PRO A 366 -2.28 5.81 12.88
CA PRO A 366 -2.07 4.45 12.42
C PRO A 366 -1.98 4.39 10.89
N TRP A 367 -0.77 4.22 10.36
CA TRP A 367 -0.53 4.13 8.92
C TRP A 367 -0.10 2.72 8.54
N PHE A 368 -0.61 2.22 7.41
CA PHE A 368 -0.25 0.91 6.84
C PHE A 368 -0.22 1.00 5.32
N LEU A 369 0.63 0.23 4.64
CA LEU A 369 0.56 0.18 3.18
C LEU A 369 -0.80 -0.39 2.74
N ASN A 370 -1.41 0.27 1.76
CA ASN A 370 -2.73 -0.04 1.21
C ASN A 370 -3.83 -0.08 2.31
N ALA A 371 -3.77 0.76 3.34
CA ALA A 371 -4.72 0.73 4.46
C ALA A 371 -6.17 1.00 4.05
N PHE A 372 -6.35 2.00 3.20
CA PHE A 372 -7.66 2.48 2.76
C PHE A 372 -7.80 2.34 1.25
N LEU A 373 -9.02 2.04 0.79
CA LEU A 373 -9.39 1.88 -0.62
C LEU A 373 -10.56 2.80 -0.95
N PHE A 374 -10.47 3.48 -2.10
CA PHE A 374 -11.54 4.33 -2.63
C PHE A 374 -11.52 4.33 -4.16
N SER A 375 -12.61 4.74 -4.78
CA SER A 375 -12.79 4.89 -6.22
C SER A 375 -13.05 6.36 -6.59
N LEU A 376 -12.80 6.73 -7.85
CA LEU A 376 -13.22 8.04 -8.36
C LEU A 376 -14.73 8.04 -8.62
N VAL A 377 -15.38 9.14 -8.27
CA VAL A 377 -16.79 9.39 -8.61
C VAL A 377 -16.83 10.47 -9.68
N TYR A 378 -17.39 10.14 -10.83
CA TYR A 378 -17.45 11.02 -12.00
C TYR A 378 -18.64 11.97 -11.99
#